data_AF-A0AAW2G0D3-F1
#
_entry.id   AF-A0AAW2G0D3-F1
#
_cell.length_a   1.000
_cell.length_b   1.000
_cell.length_c   1.000
_cell.angle_alpha   90.00
_cell.angle_beta   90.00
_cell.angle_gamma   90.00
#
_symmetry.space_group_name_H-M   'P 1'
#
loop_
_entity.id
_entity.type
_entity.pdbx_description
1 polymer ?
#
loop_
_entity_poly.entity_id
_entity_poly.type
_entity_poly.pdbx_seq_one_letter_code
_entity_poly.pdbx_strand_id
1 'polypeptide(L)'
;MERICEKRVKEGYHGLAIQWGAIGDVGLVADMQEENKELIIGGTLQQRISSCLDTLEIFLLQDRPIVSSMVVAEKGNANKSLNIYETVAQIMGLKNTNAVSPKVPLAEMGMDSMMAVEIKQTLEREFDIFLTTQDIRMLNFAKLKQMSIKSEQEKIFDPSETDINNLKNVNTLFQKITNSDFIPNILNELVTKKEVDEVNIIFVPGIDNCLKVFKFTSEIKYAATCLQYEILNVLNENHSVMKSAAYLLPVSFALI
;
A
#
# COMPACT_ATOMS: atom_id res chain seq x y z
N MET A 1 4.94 11.32 -13.06
CA MET A 1 4.44 10.86 -14.39
C MET A 1 3.20 11.64 -14.84
N GLU A 2 2.39 12.08 -13.88
CA GLU A 2 1.15 12.84 -14.00
C GLU A 2 1.35 14.13 -14.82
N ARG A 3 2.31 14.97 -14.41
CA ARG A 3 2.61 16.23 -15.11
C ARG A 3 2.94 16.05 -16.60
N ILE A 4 3.56 14.93 -16.95
CA ILE A 4 3.91 14.59 -18.34
C ILE A 4 2.63 14.24 -19.12
N CYS A 5 1.74 13.44 -18.53
CA CYS A 5 0.46 13.09 -19.16
C CYS A 5 -0.44 14.31 -19.32
N GLU A 6 -0.52 15.20 -18.32
CA GLU A 6 -1.25 16.48 -18.42
C GLU A 6 -0.70 17.36 -19.55
N LYS A 7 0.61 17.49 -19.66
CA LYS A 7 1.25 18.30 -20.72
C LYS A 7 0.97 17.71 -22.11
N ARG A 8 1.09 16.39 -22.26
CA ARG A 8 0.77 15.70 -23.53
C ARG A 8 -0.66 15.93 -23.97
N VAL A 9 -1.62 15.78 -23.06
CA VAL A 9 -3.04 16.02 -23.37
C VAL A 9 -3.29 17.48 -23.74
N LYS A 10 -2.64 18.45 -23.09
CA LYS A 10 -2.72 19.88 -23.47
C LYS A 10 -2.16 20.15 -24.88
N GLU A 11 -1.16 19.39 -25.31
CA GLU A 11 -0.55 19.49 -26.63
C GLU A 11 -1.33 18.71 -27.72
N GLY A 12 -2.47 18.09 -27.37
CA GLY A 12 -3.31 17.32 -28.29
C GLY A 12 -2.87 15.86 -28.46
N TYR A 13 -1.92 15.39 -27.66
CA TYR A 13 -1.46 14.00 -27.66
C TYR A 13 -2.13 13.16 -26.58
N HIS A 14 -2.27 11.86 -26.81
CA HIS A 14 -2.78 10.95 -25.78
C HIS A 14 -1.81 10.83 -24.59
N GLY A 15 -2.34 10.81 -23.38
CA GLY A 15 -1.59 10.62 -22.13
C GLY A 15 -2.52 10.24 -20.98
N LEU A 16 -2.16 9.18 -20.27
CA LEU A 16 -2.90 8.66 -19.12
C LEU A 16 -1.91 8.19 -18.05
N ALA A 17 -2.08 8.69 -16.84
CA ALA A 17 -1.38 8.23 -15.65
C ALA A 17 -2.41 7.69 -14.65
N ILE A 18 -2.20 6.45 -14.21
CA ILE A 18 -3.07 5.76 -13.27
C ILE A 18 -2.30 5.50 -11.99
N GLN A 19 -2.84 5.98 -10.87
CA GLN A 19 -2.34 5.65 -9.54
C GLN A 19 -3.09 4.43 -8.99
N TRP A 20 -2.42 3.29 -8.93
CA TRP A 20 -2.96 2.05 -8.37
C TRP A 20 -2.71 1.93 -6.87
N GLY A 21 -3.70 1.42 -6.13
CA GLY A 21 -3.52 0.91 -4.77
C GLY A 21 -2.82 -0.44 -4.73
N ALA A 22 -2.75 -1.08 -3.56
CA ALA A 22 -2.14 -2.40 -3.41
C ALA A 22 -2.83 -3.45 -4.31
N ILE A 23 -2.04 -4.27 -5.01
CA ILE A 23 -2.50 -5.40 -5.82
C ILE A 23 -1.96 -6.69 -5.19
N GLY A 24 -2.85 -7.59 -4.81
CA GLY A 24 -2.54 -8.72 -3.93
C GLY A 24 -2.03 -9.98 -4.62
N ASP A 25 -2.39 -10.16 -5.88
CA ASP A 25 -2.18 -11.40 -6.64
C ASP A 25 -1.06 -11.28 -7.70
N VAL A 26 -0.20 -10.26 -7.59
CA VAL A 26 0.97 -10.06 -8.45
C VAL A 26 2.24 -9.72 -7.66
N GLY A 27 3.37 -10.20 -8.16
CA GLY A 27 4.70 -9.87 -7.64
C GLY A 27 4.90 -10.28 -6.19
N LEU A 28 5.67 -9.48 -5.45
CA LEU A 28 6.11 -9.79 -4.09
C LEU A 28 4.94 -9.90 -3.09
N VAL A 29 3.82 -9.23 -3.35
CA VAL A 29 2.63 -9.29 -2.49
C VAL A 29 1.93 -10.64 -2.62
N ALA A 30 1.95 -11.26 -3.80
CA ALA A 30 1.41 -12.61 -4.02
C ALA A 30 2.22 -13.66 -3.26
N ASP A 31 3.55 -13.51 -3.24
CA ASP A 31 4.44 -14.43 -2.52
C ASP A 31 4.30 -14.31 -0.99
N MET A 32 3.84 -13.15 -0.49
CA MET A 32 3.58 -12.91 0.93
C MET A 32 2.21 -13.41 1.41
N GLN A 33 1.31 -13.83 0.51
CA GLN A 33 0.03 -14.43 0.87
C GLN A 33 0.20 -15.91 1.27
N GLU A 34 0.82 -16.19 2.42
CA GLU A 34 0.91 -17.57 2.93
C GLU A 34 -0.43 -18.06 3.54
N GLU A 35 -1.34 -17.15 3.93
CA GLU A 35 -2.55 -17.51 4.71
C GLU A 35 -3.88 -16.88 4.24
N ASN A 36 -4.00 -16.43 2.98
CA ASN A 36 -5.24 -15.76 2.48
C ASN A 36 -5.74 -14.57 3.33
N LYS A 37 -4.87 -13.93 4.11
CA LYS A 37 -5.24 -12.76 4.93
C LYS A 37 -5.18 -11.50 4.09
N GLU A 38 -6.24 -10.69 4.13
CA GLU A 38 -6.21 -9.33 3.57
C GLU A 38 -5.19 -8.49 4.34
N LEU A 39 -4.05 -8.17 3.69
CA LEU A 39 -3.06 -7.27 4.29
C LEU A 39 -3.34 -5.84 3.87
N ILE A 40 -3.35 -4.93 4.85
CA ILE A 40 -3.41 -3.50 4.60
C ILE A 40 -2.00 -3.01 4.27
N ILE A 41 -1.81 -2.49 3.05
CA ILE A 41 -0.54 -1.93 2.60
C ILE A 41 -0.75 -0.44 2.32
N GLY A 42 -0.01 0.41 3.05
CA GLY A 42 -0.07 1.86 2.85
C GLY A 42 -1.45 2.49 3.08
N GLY A 43 -2.31 1.87 3.90
CA GLY A 43 -3.69 2.32 4.13
C GLY A 43 -4.70 1.89 3.07
N THR A 44 -4.32 0.97 2.17
CA THR A 44 -5.21 0.38 1.16
C THR A 44 -5.33 -1.13 1.36
N LEU A 45 -6.51 -1.68 1.04
CA LEU A 45 -6.72 -3.12 0.90
C LEU A 45 -6.18 -3.58 -0.45
N GLN A 46 -5.80 -4.86 -0.50
CA GLN A 46 -5.34 -5.48 -1.73
C GLN A 46 -6.49 -5.69 -2.71
N GLN A 47 -6.28 -5.26 -3.95
CA GLN A 47 -7.16 -5.54 -5.07
C GLN A 47 -6.64 -6.73 -5.87
N ARG A 48 -7.53 -7.45 -6.55
CA ARG A 48 -7.13 -8.44 -7.56
C ARG A 48 -6.73 -7.75 -8.87
N ILE A 49 -5.78 -8.35 -9.60
CA ILE A 49 -5.35 -7.84 -10.90
C ILE A 49 -6.50 -7.78 -11.89
N SER A 50 -7.46 -8.73 -11.81
CA SER A 50 -8.67 -8.71 -12.63
C SER A 50 -9.47 -7.42 -12.44
N SER A 51 -9.65 -6.97 -11.20
CA SER A 51 -10.35 -5.72 -10.88
C SER A 51 -9.62 -4.50 -11.45
N CYS A 52 -8.28 -4.54 -11.48
CA CYS A 52 -7.47 -3.48 -12.06
C CYS A 52 -7.61 -3.45 -13.59
N LEU A 53 -7.64 -4.61 -14.24
CA LEU A 53 -7.82 -4.71 -15.70
C LEU A 53 -9.22 -4.26 -16.15
N ASP A 54 -10.26 -4.62 -15.40
CA ASP A 54 -11.62 -4.14 -15.65
C ASP A 54 -11.70 -2.61 -15.55
N THR A 55 -11.01 -2.03 -14.56
CA THR A 55 -10.95 -0.57 -14.36
C THR A 55 -10.08 0.11 -15.42
N LEU A 56 -9.04 -0.56 -15.92
CA LEU A 56 -8.16 -0.04 -16.96
C LEU A 56 -8.93 0.25 -18.25
N GLU A 57 -9.87 -0.62 -18.64
CA GLU A 57 -10.73 -0.40 -19.81
C GLU A 57 -11.50 0.91 -19.69
N ILE A 58 -12.14 1.12 -18.54
CA ILE A 58 -12.87 2.37 -18.23
C ILE A 58 -11.91 3.56 -18.32
N PHE A 59 -10.69 3.41 -17.81
CA PHE A 59 -9.73 4.49 -17.77
C PHE A 59 -9.12 4.85 -19.12
N LEU A 60 -9.07 3.93 -20.07
CA LEU A 60 -8.60 4.18 -21.43
C LEU A 60 -9.64 4.93 -22.28
N LEU A 61 -10.92 4.88 -21.90
CA LEU A 61 -12.04 5.48 -22.64
C LEU A 61 -12.43 6.89 -22.19
N GLN A 62 -11.80 7.42 -21.14
CA GLN A 62 -12.10 8.74 -20.58
C GLN A 62 -11.11 9.81 -21.03
N ASP A 63 -11.54 11.07 -21.01
CA ASP A 63 -10.72 12.24 -21.37
C ASP A 63 -9.88 12.80 -20.21
N ARG A 64 -9.76 12.06 -19.10
CA ARG A 64 -9.03 12.50 -17.91
C ARG A 64 -7.60 11.95 -17.93
N PRO A 65 -6.56 12.80 -17.98
CA PRO A 65 -5.18 12.34 -18.04
C PRO A 65 -4.68 11.70 -16.75
N ILE A 66 -5.30 12.01 -15.61
CA ILE A 66 -4.89 11.55 -14.27
C ILE A 66 -6.07 10.90 -13.58
N VAL A 67 -5.90 9.65 -13.15
CA VAL A 67 -6.90 8.89 -12.40
C VAL A 67 -6.27 7.98 -11.37
N SER A 68 -7.09 7.46 -10.46
CA SER A 68 -6.65 6.52 -9.43
C SER A 68 -7.70 5.45 -9.17
N SER A 69 -7.23 4.24 -8.84
CA SER A 69 -8.06 3.12 -8.39
C SER A 69 -7.43 2.46 -7.18
N MET A 70 -8.11 2.53 -6.05
CA MET A 70 -7.68 1.93 -4.78
C MET A 70 -8.87 1.56 -3.92
N VAL A 71 -8.71 0.52 -3.10
CA VAL A 71 -9.64 0.20 -2.03
C VAL A 71 -9.05 0.76 -0.74
N VAL A 72 -9.68 1.78 -0.17
CA VAL A 72 -9.21 2.40 1.07
C VAL A 72 -9.49 1.44 2.22
N ALA A 73 -8.46 1.12 3.01
CA ALA A 73 -8.66 0.37 4.24
C ALA A 73 -9.38 1.28 5.23
N GLU A 74 -10.53 0.84 5.74
CA GLU A 74 -11.21 1.57 6.79
C GLU A 74 -10.29 1.61 8.02
N LYS A 75 -10.01 2.81 8.51
CA LYS A 75 -9.37 2.97 9.81
C LYS A 75 -10.39 2.45 10.83
N GLY A 76 -10.21 1.22 11.27
CA GLY A 76 -10.99 0.65 12.36
C GLY A 76 -11.04 1.69 13.48
N ASN A 77 -12.23 2.20 13.77
CA ASN A 77 -12.44 3.01 14.95
C ASN A 77 -12.05 2.10 16.13
N ALA A 78 -10.85 2.33 16.67
CA ALA A 78 -10.31 1.57 17.81
C ALA A 78 -11.19 1.64 19.08
N ASN A 79 -12.34 2.33 19.02
CA ASN A 79 -13.34 2.45 20.07
C ASN A 79 -14.72 1.83 19.74
N LYS A 80 -14.85 1.11 18.61
CA LYS A 80 -15.95 0.15 18.45
C LYS A 80 -15.29 -1.22 18.35
N SER A 81 -14.97 -1.81 19.50
CA SER A 81 -14.91 -3.26 19.57
C SER A 81 -16.25 -3.73 19.02
N LEU A 82 -16.30 -4.16 17.76
CA LEU A 82 -17.48 -4.81 17.21
C LEU A 82 -17.63 -6.05 18.09
N ASN A 83 -18.46 -5.99 19.11
CA ASN A 83 -18.67 -7.16 19.94
C ASN A 83 -19.42 -8.15 19.05
N ILE A 84 -18.91 -9.38 18.88
CA ILE A 84 -19.57 -10.44 18.10
C ILE A 84 -21.06 -10.53 18.45
N TYR A 85 -21.38 -10.33 19.73
CA TYR A 85 -22.75 -10.25 20.25
C TYR A 85 -23.58 -9.10 19.65
N GLU A 86 -23.03 -7.88 19.61
CA GLU A 86 -23.72 -6.69 19.10
C GLU A 86 -23.88 -6.74 17.58
N THR A 87 -22.87 -7.22 16.86
CA THR A 87 -22.90 -7.36 15.41
C THR A 87 -24.00 -8.34 14.97
N VAL A 88 -24.09 -9.50 15.61
CA VAL A 88 -25.13 -10.48 15.29
C VAL A 88 -26.52 -9.98 15.71
N ALA A 89 -26.63 -9.29 16.84
CA ALA A 89 -27.90 -8.66 17.24
C ALA A 89 -28.38 -7.61 16.23
N GLN A 90 -27.46 -6.84 15.65
CA GLN A 90 -27.77 -5.84 14.62
C GLN A 90 -28.29 -6.50 13.33
N ILE A 91 -27.65 -7.58 12.86
CA ILE A 91 -28.12 -8.33 11.67
C ILE A 91 -29.52 -8.90 11.90
N MET A 92 -29.80 -9.38 13.10
CA MET A 92 -31.13 -9.87 13.49
C MET A 92 -32.15 -8.76 13.76
N GLY A 93 -31.79 -7.48 13.62
CA GLY A 93 -32.69 -6.34 13.86
C GLY A 93 -33.11 -6.16 15.33
N LEU A 94 -32.37 -6.74 16.27
CA LEU A 94 -32.69 -6.70 17.70
C LEU A 94 -32.22 -5.38 18.33
N LYS A 95 -33.18 -4.52 18.67
CA LYS A 95 -32.88 -3.21 19.30
C LYS A 95 -32.57 -3.31 20.81
N ASN A 96 -33.06 -4.35 21.48
CA ASN A 96 -32.85 -4.59 22.91
C ASN A 96 -32.38 -6.03 23.15
N THR A 97 -31.07 -6.20 23.22
CA THR A 97 -30.40 -7.51 23.38
C THR A 97 -30.63 -8.15 24.75
N ASN A 98 -31.03 -7.37 25.75
CA ASN A 98 -31.35 -7.83 27.11
C ASN A 98 -32.71 -8.54 27.23
N ALA A 99 -33.58 -8.45 26.21
CA ALA A 99 -34.92 -9.02 26.25
C ALA A 99 -35.00 -10.48 25.75
N VAL A 100 -33.86 -11.06 25.42
CA VAL A 100 -33.77 -12.23 24.55
C VAL A 100 -33.10 -13.39 25.28
N SER A 101 -33.70 -14.58 25.23
CA SER A 101 -33.17 -15.77 25.93
C SER A 101 -31.81 -16.19 25.35
N PRO A 102 -30.72 -16.21 26.14
CA PRO A 102 -29.38 -16.43 25.60
C PRO A 102 -29.13 -17.85 25.05
N LYS A 103 -29.96 -18.82 25.43
CA LYS A 103 -29.76 -20.25 25.11
C LYS A 103 -30.55 -20.73 23.89
N VAL A 104 -31.54 -19.97 23.45
CA VAL A 104 -32.38 -20.32 22.30
C VAL A 104 -31.56 -20.16 21.00
N PRO A 105 -31.62 -21.11 20.06
CA PRO A 105 -30.96 -20.98 18.77
C PRO A 105 -31.47 -19.79 17.96
N LEU A 106 -30.58 -19.09 17.24
CA LEU A 106 -30.97 -17.93 16.41
C LEU A 106 -32.04 -18.29 15.36
N ALA A 107 -32.00 -19.52 14.84
CA ALA A 107 -32.99 -20.03 13.89
C ALA A 107 -34.42 -20.06 14.46
N GLU A 108 -34.56 -20.30 15.77
CA GLU A 108 -35.85 -20.29 16.47
C GLU A 108 -36.29 -18.87 16.85
N MET A 109 -35.39 -17.89 16.69
CA MET A 109 -35.59 -16.49 17.09
C MET A 109 -35.85 -15.57 15.90
N GLY A 110 -36.10 -16.15 14.72
CA GLY A 110 -36.40 -15.42 13.49
C GLY A 110 -35.21 -15.18 12.58
N MET A 111 -34.08 -15.86 12.77
CA MET A 111 -33.00 -15.87 11.78
C MET A 111 -33.47 -16.59 10.51
N ASP A 112 -33.55 -15.86 9.40
CA ASP A 112 -33.85 -16.42 8.09
C ASP A 112 -32.58 -16.87 7.35
N SER A 113 -32.76 -17.37 6.12
CA SER A 113 -31.64 -17.88 5.31
C SER A 113 -30.68 -16.79 4.85
N MET A 114 -31.15 -15.55 4.64
CA MET A 114 -30.29 -14.43 4.25
C MET A 114 -29.47 -13.94 5.44
N MET A 115 -30.10 -13.77 6.60
CA MET A 115 -29.43 -13.43 7.85
C MET A 115 -28.37 -14.46 8.24
N ALA A 116 -28.65 -15.76 8.05
CA ALA A 116 -27.67 -16.81 8.32
C ALA A 116 -26.41 -16.69 7.44
N VAL A 117 -26.56 -16.33 6.16
CA VAL A 117 -25.44 -16.10 5.25
C VAL A 117 -24.69 -14.82 5.65
N GLU A 118 -25.40 -13.76 5.98
CA GLU A 118 -24.80 -12.50 6.44
C GLU A 118 -24.01 -12.70 7.74
N ILE A 119 -24.60 -13.34 8.76
CA ILE A 119 -23.92 -13.68 10.03
C ILE A 119 -22.66 -14.50 9.75
N LYS A 120 -22.74 -15.52 8.89
CA LYS A 120 -21.58 -16.34 8.55
C LYS A 120 -20.47 -15.50 7.91
N GLN A 121 -20.80 -14.71 6.89
CA GLN A 121 -19.82 -13.86 6.20
C GLN A 121 -19.23 -12.79 7.12
N THR A 122 -20.03 -12.20 8.01
CA THR A 122 -19.57 -11.21 8.97
C THR A 122 -18.66 -11.83 10.04
N LEU A 123 -18.97 -13.04 10.53
CA LEU A 123 -18.09 -13.76 11.45
C LEU A 123 -16.76 -14.15 10.81
N GLU A 124 -16.77 -14.55 9.54
CA GLU A 124 -15.55 -14.89 8.81
C GLU A 124 -14.70 -13.64 8.50
N ARG A 125 -15.30 -12.54 8.04
CA ARG A 125 -14.57 -11.33 7.62
C ARG A 125 -14.12 -10.43 8.76
N GLU A 126 -15.00 -10.18 9.73
CA GLU A 126 -14.73 -9.20 10.80
C GLU A 126 -14.08 -9.83 12.03
N PHE A 127 -14.24 -11.15 12.22
CA PHE A 127 -13.84 -11.83 13.45
C PHE A 127 -12.94 -13.05 13.24
N ASP A 128 -12.65 -13.45 12.00
CA ASP A 128 -11.86 -14.65 11.66
C ASP A 128 -12.44 -15.95 12.28
N ILE A 129 -13.77 -16.01 12.44
CA ILE A 129 -14.48 -17.17 12.99
C ILE A 129 -15.16 -17.94 11.86
N PHE A 130 -14.61 -19.11 11.55
CA PHE A 130 -15.16 -20.04 10.56
C PHE A 130 -16.17 -20.99 11.22
N LEU A 131 -17.42 -20.94 10.75
CA LEU A 131 -18.50 -21.81 11.22
C LEU A 131 -19.15 -22.53 10.04
N THR A 132 -19.54 -23.79 10.24
CA THR A 132 -20.33 -24.50 9.24
C THR A 132 -21.76 -23.97 9.20
N THR A 133 -22.49 -24.25 8.12
CA THR A 133 -23.91 -23.90 8.01
C THR A 133 -24.75 -24.52 9.13
N GLN A 134 -24.35 -25.69 9.63
CA GLN A 134 -25.00 -26.33 10.79
C GLN A 134 -24.70 -25.59 12.09
N ASP A 135 -23.45 -25.14 12.28
CA ASP A 135 -23.06 -24.36 13.46
C ASP A 135 -23.81 -23.03 13.55
N ILE A 136 -23.98 -22.35 12.41
CA ILE A 136 -24.76 -21.11 12.31
C ILE A 136 -26.22 -21.36 12.72
N ARG A 137 -26.84 -22.46 12.27
CA ARG A 137 -28.22 -22.82 12.65
C ARG A 137 -28.37 -23.08 14.15
N MET A 138 -27.34 -23.66 14.76
CA MET A 138 -27.30 -24.00 16.19
C MET A 138 -26.63 -22.92 17.05
N LEU A 139 -26.37 -21.73 16.47
CA LEU A 139 -25.76 -20.62 17.15
C LEU A 139 -26.76 -19.99 18.12
N ASN A 140 -26.29 -19.47 19.25
CA ASN A 140 -27.11 -18.73 20.19
C ASN A 140 -26.27 -17.63 20.85
N PHE A 141 -26.95 -16.69 21.51
CA PHE A 141 -26.29 -15.55 22.14
C PHE A 141 -25.33 -15.93 23.27
N ALA A 142 -25.53 -17.08 23.93
CA ALA A 142 -24.59 -17.62 24.91
C ALA A 142 -23.25 -18.04 24.25
N LYS A 143 -23.31 -18.74 23.11
CA LYS A 143 -22.12 -19.12 22.33
C LYS A 143 -21.40 -17.89 21.77
N LEU A 144 -22.14 -16.92 21.24
CA LEU A 144 -21.57 -15.66 20.76
C LEU A 144 -20.80 -14.92 21.87
N LYS A 145 -21.37 -14.87 23.09
CA LYS A 145 -20.70 -14.25 24.24
C LYS A 145 -19.43 -15.00 24.66
N GLN A 146 -19.41 -16.33 24.57
CA GLN A 146 -18.22 -17.13 24.81
C GLN A 146 -17.13 -16.87 23.76
N MET A 147 -17.52 -16.72 22.50
CA MET A 147 -16.61 -16.38 21.39
C MET A 147 -16.00 -14.98 21.60
N SER A 148 -16.78 -13.99 22.05
CA SER A 148 -16.25 -12.66 22.40
C SER A 148 -15.16 -12.75 23.47
N ILE A 149 -15.38 -13.50 24.57
CA ILE A 149 -14.41 -13.63 25.66
C ILE A 149 -13.12 -14.35 25.21
N LYS A 150 -13.25 -15.40 24.38
CA LYS A 150 -12.09 -16.13 23.86
C LYS A 150 -11.21 -15.25 22.95
N SER A 151 -11.84 -14.43 22.10
CA SER A 151 -11.14 -13.48 21.21
C SER A 151 -10.41 -12.35 21.96
N GLU A 152 -10.85 -12.01 23.19
CA GLU A 152 -10.19 -11.03 24.05
C GLU A 152 -8.98 -11.63 24.78
N GLN A 153 -9.02 -12.92 25.11
CA GLN A 153 -7.90 -13.64 25.75
C GLN A 153 -6.75 -13.93 24.77
N GLU A 154 -7.06 -14.19 23.50
CA GLU A 154 -6.05 -14.36 22.43
C GLU A 154 -5.36 -13.04 22.02
N LYS A 155 -5.92 -11.87 22.41
CA LYS A 155 -5.31 -10.54 22.22
C LYS A 155 -4.30 -10.14 23.31
N ILE A 156 -4.10 -10.98 24.34
CA ILE A 156 -3.11 -10.77 25.42
C ILE A 156 -1.90 -11.72 25.22
N PHE A 157 -1.46 -11.91 23.97
CA PHE A 157 -0.16 -12.52 23.69
C PHE A 157 0.84 -11.43 23.30
N ASP A 158 1.93 -11.42 24.05
CA ASP A 158 2.98 -10.40 24.13
C ASP A 158 3.71 -10.20 22.78
N PRO A 159 3.77 -8.97 22.21
CA PRO A 159 4.48 -8.70 20.97
C PRO A 159 5.97 -8.47 21.25
N SER A 160 6.71 -9.54 21.51
CA SER A 160 8.17 -9.51 21.42
C SER A 160 8.69 -10.82 20.84
N GLU A 161 8.94 -10.84 19.53
CA GLU A 161 10.30 -11.06 19.00
C GLU A 161 10.38 -11.37 17.49
N THR A 162 9.29 -11.54 16.73
CA THR A 162 9.44 -12.17 15.39
C THR A 162 9.27 -11.28 14.14
N ASP A 163 8.67 -10.09 14.18
CA ASP A 163 8.29 -9.38 12.93
C ASP A 163 9.03 -8.06 12.61
N ILE A 164 10.06 -7.68 13.36
CA ILE A 164 10.80 -6.43 13.10
C ILE A 164 11.79 -6.56 11.91
N ASN A 165 12.29 -7.77 11.63
CA ASN A 165 13.32 -7.95 10.60
C ASN A 165 12.75 -7.90 9.17
N ASN A 166 11.54 -8.41 8.94
CA ASN A 166 10.94 -8.39 7.61
C ASN A 166 10.51 -6.97 7.20
N LEU A 167 9.94 -6.18 8.12
CA LEU A 167 9.52 -4.80 7.86
C LEU A 167 10.69 -3.82 7.65
N LYS A 168 11.85 -4.08 8.27
CA LYS A 168 13.10 -3.34 7.98
C LYS A 168 13.56 -3.55 6.55
N ASN A 169 13.44 -4.76 6.01
CA ASN A 169 13.87 -5.07 4.65
C ASN A 169 12.98 -4.36 3.60
N VAL A 170 11.65 -4.32 3.80
CA VAL A 170 10.74 -3.64 2.87
C VAL A 170 10.86 -2.10 2.94
N ASN A 171 11.04 -1.54 4.15
CA ASN A 171 11.31 -0.10 4.33
C ASN A 171 12.64 0.35 3.70
N THR A 172 13.57 -0.58 3.49
CA THR A 172 14.84 -0.30 2.81
C THR A 172 14.67 -0.18 1.29
N LEU A 173 13.67 -0.87 0.70
CA LEU A 173 13.32 -0.78 -0.72
C LEU A 173 12.47 0.44 -1.06
N PHE A 174 11.53 0.83 -0.19
CA PHE A 174 10.66 1.97 -0.42
C PHE A 174 11.16 3.20 0.34
N GLN A 175 12.12 3.90 -0.27
CA GLN A 175 12.60 5.15 0.29
C GLN A 175 11.61 6.28 0.02
N LYS A 176 11.00 6.81 1.08
CA LYS A 176 10.15 8.01 0.99
C LYS A 176 11.01 9.23 0.65
N ILE A 177 10.92 9.69 -0.59
CA ILE A 177 11.53 10.95 -1.05
C ILE A 177 10.53 12.08 -0.78
N THR A 178 10.99 13.16 -0.17
CA THR A 178 10.22 14.35 0.14
C THR A 178 10.70 15.55 -0.69
N ASN A 179 9.89 16.59 -0.82
CA ASN A 179 10.25 17.77 -1.63
C ASN A 179 11.54 18.47 -1.17
N SER A 180 11.88 18.38 0.12
CA SER A 180 13.14 18.91 0.67
C SER A 180 14.39 18.11 0.26
N ASP A 181 14.22 16.93 -0.35
CA ASP A 181 15.31 16.04 -0.72
C ASP A 181 15.86 16.34 -2.12
N PHE A 182 15.17 17.19 -2.87
CA PHE A 182 15.60 17.63 -4.19
C PHE A 182 16.54 18.83 -4.05
N ILE A 183 17.80 18.62 -4.43
CA ILE A 183 18.81 19.67 -4.49
C ILE A 183 18.82 20.23 -5.92
N PRO A 184 18.80 21.56 -6.10
CA PRO A 184 18.74 22.16 -7.44
C PRO A 184 20.05 22.06 -8.23
N ASN A 185 21.16 21.73 -7.57
CA ASN A 185 22.48 21.65 -8.20
C ASN A 185 22.59 20.42 -9.10
N ILE A 186 23.11 20.60 -10.32
CA ILE A 186 23.34 19.53 -11.30
C ILE A 186 24.46 18.58 -10.83
N LEU A 187 25.48 19.10 -10.16
CA LEU A 187 26.57 18.31 -9.60
C LEU A 187 26.55 18.40 -8.08
N ASN A 188 26.48 17.25 -7.43
CA ASN A 188 26.54 17.14 -5.97
C ASN A 188 27.58 16.10 -5.58
N GLU A 189 28.56 16.51 -4.78
CA GLU A 189 29.53 15.58 -4.23
C GLU A 189 28.85 14.62 -3.24
N LEU A 190 29.15 13.33 -3.37
CA LEU A 190 28.63 12.30 -2.48
C LEU A 190 29.58 12.10 -1.29
N VAL A 191 29.00 11.69 -0.16
CA VAL A 191 29.80 11.32 1.02
C VAL A 191 30.48 9.98 0.73
N THR A 192 31.81 9.98 0.66
CA THR A 192 32.68 8.81 0.44
C THR A 192 33.91 8.88 1.35
N LYS A 193 34.73 7.81 1.38
CA LYS A 193 35.96 7.76 2.21
C LYS A 193 37.11 8.58 1.62
N LYS A 194 37.10 8.85 0.31
CA LYS A 194 38.15 9.61 -0.41
C LYS A 194 39.57 9.14 -0.07
N GLU A 195 39.78 7.82 -0.06
CA GLU A 195 41.08 7.19 0.18
C GLU A 195 41.96 7.17 -1.07
N VAL A 196 41.37 7.32 -2.27
CA VAL A 196 42.06 7.25 -3.56
C VAL A 196 41.60 8.41 -4.45
N ASP A 197 42.54 9.27 -4.86
CA ASP A 197 42.29 10.51 -5.60
C ASP A 197 42.45 10.39 -7.13
N GLU A 198 42.86 9.22 -7.63
CA GLU A 198 43.14 9.04 -9.07
C GLU A 198 41.88 8.88 -9.93
N VAL A 199 40.74 8.54 -9.33
CA VAL A 199 39.50 8.23 -10.05
C VAL A 199 38.31 8.88 -9.34
N ASN A 200 37.50 9.63 -10.10
CA ASN A 200 36.22 10.17 -9.64
C ASN A 200 35.07 9.32 -10.22
N ILE A 201 34.19 8.81 -9.36
CA ILE A 201 33.05 7.99 -9.74
C ILE A 201 31.83 8.89 -9.96
N ILE A 202 31.24 8.82 -11.16
CA ILE A 202 30.02 9.57 -11.48
C ILE A 202 28.80 8.67 -11.28
N PHE A 203 27.88 9.10 -10.43
CA PHE A 203 26.57 8.47 -10.23
C PHE A 203 25.49 9.22 -11.01
N VAL A 204 24.69 8.49 -11.77
CA VAL A 204 23.49 9.02 -12.43
C VAL A 204 22.27 8.42 -11.73
N PRO A 205 21.41 9.22 -11.09
CA PRO A 205 20.21 8.73 -10.44
C PRO A 205 19.22 8.16 -11.47
N GLY A 206 18.38 7.23 -11.01
CA GLY A 206 17.28 6.69 -11.80
C GLY A 206 16.13 7.70 -11.97
N ILE A 207 14.92 7.18 -12.18
CA ILE A 207 13.71 7.99 -12.40
C ILE A 207 13.40 8.95 -11.25
N ASP A 208 13.90 8.67 -10.05
CA ASP A 208 13.71 9.48 -8.85
C ASP A 208 14.52 10.78 -8.85
N ASN A 209 15.59 10.87 -9.65
CA ASN A 209 16.49 12.03 -9.75
C ASN A 209 16.93 12.60 -8.38
N CYS A 210 17.22 11.74 -7.39
CA CYS A 210 17.54 12.15 -6.02
C CYS A 210 18.81 11.47 -5.50
N LEU A 211 19.79 12.24 -4.99
CA LEU A 211 21.02 11.70 -4.38
C LEU A 211 20.77 10.82 -3.16
N LYS A 212 19.65 11.01 -2.44
CA LYS A 212 19.37 10.25 -1.21
C LYS A 212 19.19 8.76 -1.47
N VAL A 213 19.03 8.34 -2.73
CA VAL A 213 19.03 6.93 -3.14
C VAL A 213 20.41 6.30 -2.92
N PHE A 214 21.48 7.08 -2.99
CA PHE A 214 22.86 6.60 -2.89
C PHE A 214 23.41 6.60 -1.45
N LYS A 215 22.66 6.06 -0.47
CA LYS A 215 23.11 5.98 0.93
C LYS A 215 24.34 5.10 1.16
N PHE A 216 24.60 4.19 0.22
CA PHE A 216 25.71 3.23 0.30
C PHE A 216 27.07 3.84 -0.08
N THR A 217 27.12 5.11 -0.51
CA THR A 217 28.36 5.71 -1.02
C THR A 217 29.40 5.97 0.07
N SER A 218 29.01 5.99 1.34
CA SER A 218 29.94 6.19 2.46
C SER A 218 31.02 5.10 2.56
N GLU A 219 30.78 3.93 1.96
CA GLU A 219 31.75 2.83 1.92
C GLU A 219 32.71 2.89 0.72
N ILE A 220 32.46 3.80 -0.23
CA ILE A 220 33.25 3.93 -1.46
C ILE A 220 34.58 4.61 -1.14
N LYS A 221 35.68 4.01 -1.63
CA LYS A 221 37.05 4.50 -1.42
C LYS A 221 37.43 5.70 -2.29
N TYR A 222 36.75 5.88 -3.41
CA TYR A 222 37.02 6.92 -4.39
C TYR A 222 36.20 8.17 -4.12
N ALA A 223 36.63 9.32 -4.66
CA ALA A 223 35.75 10.47 -4.80
C ALA A 223 34.53 10.07 -5.65
N ALA A 224 33.34 10.54 -5.27
CA ALA A 224 32.15 10.30 -6.06
C ALA A 224 31.28 11.55 -6.18
N THR A 225 30.74 11.76 -7.37
CA THR A 225 29.88 12.89 -7.69
C THR A 225 28.57 12.38 -8.29
N CYS A 226 27.45 12.90 -7.84
CA CYS A 226 26.12 12.64 -8.37
C CYS A 226 25.76 13.70 -9.42
N LEU A 227 25.44 13.26 -10.64
CA LEU A 227 24.99 14.09 -11.75
C LEU A 227 23.46 14.05 -11.82
N GLN A 228 22.80 15.13 -11.46
CA GLN A 228 21.35 15.26 -11.39
C GLN A 228 20.81 16.20 -12.46
N TYR A 229 19.56 15.99 -12.84
CA TYR A 229 18.86 16.92 -13.71
C TYR A 229 18.30 18.09 -12.89
N GLU A 230 18.42 19.32 -13.39
CA GLU A 230 17.91 20.51 -12.72
C GLU A 230 16.38 20.49 -12.71
N ILE A 231 15.79 20.29 -11.53
CA ILE A 231 14.32 20.16 -11.36
C ILE A 231 13.62 21.52 -11.50
N LEU A 232 14.31 22.62 -11.21
CA LEU A 232 13.73 23.96 -11.17
C LEU A 232 13.78 24.69 -12.52
N ASN A 233 14.55 24.20 -13.50
CA ASN A 233 14.81 24.92 -14.74
C ASN A 233 14.77 23.98 -15.95
N VAL A 234 13.75 23.11 -16.02
CA VAL A 234 13.45 22.32 -17.21
C VAL A 234 13.07 23.28 -18.33
N LEU A 235 14.07 23.83 -19.02
CA LEU A 235 13.90 24.47 -20.32
C LEU A 235 13.10 23.48 -21.17
N ASN A 236 11.97 23.96 -21.69
CA ASN A 236 10.91 23.22 -22.39
C ASN A 236 11.37 22.47 -23.67
N GLU A 237 12.68 22.25 -23.87
CA GLU A 237 13.28 21.77 -25.12
C GLU A 237 13.90 20.36 -25.04
N ASN A 238 14.03 19.79 -23.83
CA ASN A 238 14.70 18.50 -23.61
C ASN A 238 13.70 17.35 -23.46
N HIS A 239 13.03 16.99 -24.56
CA HIS A 239 12.04 15.91 -24.60
C HIS A 239 12.60 14.53 -24.99
N SER A 240 13.91 14.38 -25.19
CA SER A 240 14.54 13.09 -25.49
C SER A 240 15.73 12.79 -24.60
N VAL A 241 15.92 11.52 -24.27
CA VAL A 241 17.07 11.02 -23.47
C VAL A 241 18.40 11.49 -24.08
N MET A 242 18.50 11.50 -25.41
CA MET A 242 19.69 11.97 -26.12
C MET A 242 19.97 13.47 -25.88
N LYS A 243 18.93 14.31 -25.88
CA LYS A 243 19.09 15.74 -25.58
C LYS A 243 19.47 15.98 -24.13
N SER A 244 18.87 15.25 -23.19
CA SER A 244 19.23 15.31 -21.77
C SER A 244 20.67 14.87 -21.52
N ALA A 245 21.12 13.79 -22.18
CA ALA A 245 22.52 13.36 -22.14
C ALA A 245 23.45 14.43 -22.72
N ALA A 246 23.13 14.99 -23.89
CA ALA A 246 23.90 16.07 -24.51
C ALA A 246 23.98 17.34 -23.64
N TYR A 247 22.94 17.64 -22.87
CA TYR A 247 22.92 18.75 -21.92
C TYR A 247 23.82 18.50 -20.71
N LEU A 248 23.85 17.28 -20.18
CA LEU A 248 24.62 16.92 -18.99
C LEU A 248 26.10 16.62 -19.29
N LEU A 249 26.43 16.19 -20.52
CA LEU A 249 27.78 15.84 -20.93
C LEU A 249 28.82 16.96 -20.69
N PRO A 250 28.61 18.21 -21.14
CA PRO A 250 29.55 19.31 -20.90
C PRO A 250 29.85 19.55 -19.41
N VAL A 251 28.84 19.35 -18.55
CA VAL A 251 28.95 19.53 -17.10
C VAL A 251 29.75 18.40 -16.46
N SER A 252 29.62 17.18 -16.98
CA SER A 252 30.42 16.02 -16.51
C SER A 252 31.90 16.10 -16.89
N PHE A 253 32.25 16.76 -18.01
CA PHE A 253 33.64 16.98 -18.41
C PHE A 253 34.39 17.97 -17.52
N ALA A 254 33.70 18.83 -16.77
CA ALA A 254 34.35 19.72 -15.80
C ALA A 254 34.88 19.00 -14.54
N LEU A 255 34.60 17.69 -14.41
CA LEU A 255 35.03 16.83 -13.31
C LEU A 255 36.16 15.86 -13.70
N ILE A 256 36.60 15.88 -14.96
CA ILE A 256 37.73 15.11 -15.52
C ILE A 256 38.91 16.06 -15.71
#